data_AF-A0A0B1SEX5-F1
#
_entry.id   AF-A0A0B1SEX5-F1
#
_cell.length_a   1.000
_cell.length_b   1.000
_cell.length_c   1.000
_cell.angle_alpha   90.00
_cell.angle_beta   90.00
_cell.angle_gamma   90.00
#
_symmetry.space_group_name_H-M   'P 1'
#
loop_
_entity.id
_entity.type
_entity.pdbx_description
1 polymer ?
#
loop_
_entity_poly.entity_id
_entity_poly.type
_entity_poly.pdbx_seq_one_letter_code
_entity_poly.pdbx_strand_id
1 'polypeptide(L)'
;MVPKVDTPEDVAKIYEVFRTHYSAKRITDTNTRLVIWIESARALLDMPRILSSTLNLHKNSGFFKLDAVVFGSDDYCADIGATRTPECTEVMYARQRFVACCKAFQLQAIDSVYIDIKNTEGLRKQSEEGMPMSSTLTHENEKEFEVNEFDYRER
;
A
#
# COMPACT_ATOMS: atom_id res chain seq x y z
N MET A 1 5.38 -6.58 -5.86
CA MET A 1 5.30 -5.23 -5.28
C MET A 1 6.06 -4.28 -6.19
N VAL A 2 5.57 -3.05 -6.38
CA VAL A 2 6.22 -2.02 -7.22
C VAL A 2 6.40 -0.75 -6.39
N PRO A 3 7.63 -0.34 -6.08
CA PRO A 3 7.89 0.91 -5.36
C PRO A 3 7.76 2.13 -6.28
N LYS A 4 7.69 3.32 -5.69
CA LYS A 4 7.71 4.64 -6.33
C LYS A 4 6.78 4.74 -7.53
N VAL A 5 5.53 4.32 -7.36
CA VAL A 5 4.52 4.49 -8.41
C VAL A 5 4.00 5.90 -8.33
N ASP A 6 4.37 6.66 -9.35
CA ASP A 6 4.38 8.10 -9.28
C ASP A 6 3.39 8.64 -10.32
N THR A 7 3.25 7.93 -11.45
CA THR A 7 2.26 8.16 -12.51
C THR A 7 1.53 6.86 -12.92
N PRO A 8 0.36 6.95 -13.58
CA PRO A 8 -0.23 5.81 -14.28
C PRO A 8 0.71 5.16 -15.31
N GLU A 9 1.55 5.98 -15.96
CA GLU A 9 2.51 5.52 -16.95
C GLU A 9 3.55 4.57 -16.34
N ASP A 10 3.88 4.69 -15.06
CA ASP A 10 4.83 3.79 -14.39
C ASP A 10 4.28 2.37 -14.30
N VAL A 11 2.99 2.21 -14.01
CA VAL A 11 2.33 0.90 -13.99
C VAL A 11 2.25 0.31 -15.40
N ALA A 12 1.99 1.13 -16.42
CA ALA A 12 1.99 0.70 -17.81
C ALA A 12 3.38 0.20 -18.25
N LYS A 13 4.46 0.90 -17.87
CA LYS A 13 5.84 0.45 -18.14
C LYS A 13 6.12 -0.91 -17.51
N ILE A 14 5.70 -1.13 -16.26
CA ILE A 14 5.86 -2.43 -15.59
C ILE A 14 5.13 -3.52 -16.38
N TYR A 15 3.89 -3.28 -16.79
CA TYR A 15 3.16 -4.24 -17.62
C TYR A 15 3.90 -4.56 -18.94
N GLU A 16 4.42 -3.55 -19.63
CA GLU A 16 5.18 -3.76 -20.88
C GLU A 16 6.46 -4.57 -20.67
N VAL A 17 7.20 -4.33 -19.58
CA VAL A 17 8.35 -5.16 -19.20
C VAL A 17 7.91 -6.60 -18.96
N PHE A 18 6.81 -6.81 -18.23
CA PHE A 18 6.28 -8.15 -17.99
C PHE A 18 5.86 -8.85 -19.29
N ARG A 19 5.18 -8.13 -20.17
CA ARG A 19 4.74 -8.61 -21.49
C ARG A 19 5.89 -9.01 -22.39
N THR A 20 7.02 -8.30 -22.29
CA THR A 20 8.20 -8.55 -23.11
C THR A 20 9.01 -9.75 -22.64
N HIS A 21 9.08 -9.97 -21.31
CA HIS A 21 9.99 -10.96 -20.72
C HIS A 21 9.32 -12.24 -20.21
N TYR A 22 8.00 -12.26 -20.06
CA TYR A 22 7.27 -13.41 -19.53
C TYR A 22 6.19 -13.91 -20.49
N SER A 23 5.86 -15.20 -20.35
CA SER A 23 4.79 -15.82 -21.13
C SER A 23 3.41 -15.28 -20.73
N ALA A 24 2.45 -15.33 -21.66
CA ALA A 24 1.07 -14.91 -21.41
C ALA A 24 0.47 -15.57 -20.14
N LYS A 25 0.76 -16.86 -19.92
CA LYS A 25 0.34 -17.60 -18.73
C LYS A 25 0.82 -16.98 -17.42
N ARG A 26 2.04 -16.41 -17.39
CA ARG A 26 2.60 -15.76 -16.20
C ARG A 26 1.94 -14.41 -15.93
N ILE A 27 1.54 -13.69 -16.98
CA ILE A 27 0.98 -12.34 -16.91
C ILE A 27 -0.48 -12.40 -16.46
N THR A 28 -1.23 -13.40 -16.94
CA THR A 28 -2.65 -13.60 -16.61
C THR A 28 -2.88 -14.50 -15.40
N ASP A 29 -1.82 -14.83 -14.65
CA ASP A 29 -1.93 -15.63 -13.43
C ASP A 29 -2.62 -14.84 -12.32
N THR A 30 -3.87 -15.19 -12.04
CA THR A 30 -4.70 -14.51 -11.03
C THR A 30 -4.29 -14.82 -9.60
N ASN A 31 -3.37 -15.77 -9.37
CA ASN A 31 -2.82 -16.03 -8.04
C ASN A 31 -1.77 -14.98 -7.65
N THR A 32 -1.20 -14.27 -8.63
CA THR A 32 -0.27 -13.18 -8.36
C THR A 32 -1.01 -11.86 -8.21
N ARG A 33 -0.79 -11.18 -7.09
CA ARG A 33 -1.39 -9.88 -6.76
C ARG A 33 -0.39 -8.74 -6.94
N LEU A 34 -0.90 -7.58 -7.30
CA LEU A 34 -0.15 -6.34 -7.38
C LEU A 34 -0.34 -5.54 -6.10
N VAL A 35 0.76 -4.99 -5.62
CA VAL A 35 0.82 -4.02 -4.53
C VAL A 35 1.76 -2.92 -5.00
N ILE A 36 1.32 -1.67 -4.90
CA ILE A 36 2.09 -0.49 -5.33
C ILE A 36 2.38 0.43 -4.14
N TRP A 37 3.45 1.20 -4.23
CA TRP A 37 3.80 2.18 -3.21
C TRP A 37 3.55 3.60 -3.71
N ILE A 38 2.98 4.41 -2.83
CA ILE A 38 2.79 5.85 -2.97
C ILE A 38 3.74 6.53 -2.00
N GLU A 39 4.75 7.21 -2.54
CA GLU A 39 5.93 7.65 -1.78
C GLU A 39 6.31 9.12 -2.07
N SER A 40 5.51 9.85 -2.84
CA SER A 40 5.75 11.27 -3.17
C SER A 40 4.47 12.09 -3.03
N ALA A 41 4.60 13.40 -2.88
CA ALA A 41 3.48 14.33 -2.89
C ALA A 41 2.71 14.28 -4.20
N ARG A 42 3.42 14.14 -5.31
CA ARG A 42 2.81 14.04 -6.63
C ARG A 42 1.96 12.78 -6.74
N ALA A 43 2.50 11.63 -6.33
CA ALA A 43 1.78 10.36 -6.31
C ALA A 43 0.55 10.44 -5.41
N LEU A 44 0.69 10.97 -4.19
CA LEU A 44 -0.40 11.14 -3.23
C LEU A 44 -1.55 12.00 -3.80
N LEU A 45 -1.22 13.09 -4.49
CA LEU A 45 -2.22 13.97 -5.07
C LEU A 45 -2.92 13.34 -6.28
N ASP A 46 -2.18 12.58 -7.09
CA ASP A 46 -2.64 11.92 -8.32
C ASP A 46 -3.16 10.47 -8.12
N MET A 47 -3.22 10.00 -6.87
CA MET A 47 -3.64 8.63 -6.53
C MET A 47 -4.91 8.17 -7.27
N PRO A 48 -6.02 8.94 -7.33
CA PRO A 48 -7.22 8.48 -8.02
C PRO A 48 -6.98 8.08 -9.48
N ARG A 49 -6.10 8.79 -10.19
CA ARG A 49 -5.73 8.48 -11.58
C ARG A 49 -4.88 7.22 -11.64
N ILE A 50 -3.88 7.09 -10.77
CA ILE A 50 -3.00 5.92 -10.66
C ILE A 50 -3.81 4.65 -10.38
N LEU A 51 -4.69 4.69 -9.36
CA LEU A 51 -5.50 3.55 -8.96
C LEU A 51 -6.51 3.16 -10.04
N SER A 52 -7.22 4.13 -10.61
CA SER A 52 -8.17 3.90 -11.70
C SER A 52 -7.50 3.25 -12.91
N SER A 53 -6.36 3.80 -13.36
CA SER A 53 -5.61 3.24 -14.48
C SER A 53 -5.10 1.83 -14.19
N THR A 54 -4.65 1.55 -12.97
CA THR A 54 -4.16 0.22 -12.58
C THR A 54 -5.29 -0.82 -12.57
N LEU A 55 -6.45 -0.47 -12.02
CA LEU A 55 -7.62 -1.33 -12.03
C LEU A 55 -8.13 -1.59 -13.46
N ASN A 56 -8.12 -0.56 -14.30
CA ASN A 56 -8.50 -0.69 -15.71
C ASN A 56 -7.51 -1.55 -16.51
N LEU A 57 -6.21 -1.45 -16.19
CA LEU A 57 -5.19 -2.31 -16.79
C LEU A 57 -5.49 -3.79 -16.49
N HIS A 58 -5.76 -4.14 -15.23
CA HIS A 58 -6.18 -5.51 -14.88
C HIS A 58 -7.41 -5.95 -15.67
N LYS A 59 -8.46 -5.12 -15.73
CA LYS A 59 -9.71 -5.44 -16.45
C LYS A 59 -9.48 -5.69 -17.95
N ASN A 60 -8.57 -4.94 -18.56
CA ASN A 60 -8.38 -4.96 -20.01
C ASN A 60 -7.34 -5.98 -20.48
N SER A 61 -6.31 -6.28 -19.68
CA SER A 61 -5.21 -7.17 -20.07
C SER A 61 -5.13 -8.46 -19.26
N GLY A 62 -5.89 -8.58 -18.18
CA GLY A 62 -5.74 -9.68 -17.22
C GLY A 62 -4.46 -9.62 -16.39
N PHE A 63 -3.70 -8.51 -16.46
CA PHE A 63 -2.51 -8.31 -15.64
C PHE A 63 -2.84 -8.35 -14.14
N PHE A 64 -1.83 -8.47 -13.27
CA PHE A 64 -2.03 -8.66 -11.83
C PHE A 64 -3.05 -7.67 -11.22
N LYS A 65 -4.02 -8.23 -10.48
CA LYS A 65 -5.03 -7.44 -9.78
C LYS A 65 -4.37 -6.63 -8.65
N LEU A 66 -4.67 -5.34 -8.58
CA LEU A 66 -4.27 -4.49 -7.46
C LEU A 66 -5.14 -4.81 -6.23
N ASP A 67 -4.50 -5.28 -5.17
CA ASP A 67 -5.19 -5.63 -3.90
C ASP A 67 -4.87 -4.62 -2.78
N ALA A 68 -3.65 -4.07 -2.77
CA ALA A 68 -3.22 -3.15 -1.72
C ALA A 68 -2.35 -2.02 -2.25
N VAL A 69 -2.33 -0.92 -1.49
CA VAL A 69 -1.46 0.22 -1.71
C VAL A 69 -0.67 0.45 -0.42
N VAL A 70 0.62 0.76 -0.54
CA VAL A 70 1.50 1.06 0.58
C VAL A 70 1.83 2.55 0.59
N PHE A 71 1.77 3.20 1.75
CA PHE A 71 2.25 4.57 1.92
C PHE A 71 3.71 4.54 2.40
N GLY A 72 4.63 5.07 1.61
CA GLY A 72 6.04 5.21 1.99
C GLY A 72 6.28 6.56 2.66
N SER A 73 6.14 6.61 3.99
CA SER A 73 6.18 7.88 4.74
C SER A 73 7.54 8.57 4.72
N ASP A 74 8.65 7.84 4.74
CA ASP A 74 9.99 8.45 4.80
C ASP A 74 10.40 9.05 3.46
N ASP A 75 10.15 8.33 2.37
CA ASP A 75 10.34 8.86 1.01
C ASP A 75 9.40 10.06 0.75
N TYR A 76 8.16 10.00 1.23
CA TYR A 76 7.23 11.13 1.16
C TYR A 76 7.76 12.35 1.92
N CYS A 77 8.26 12.15 3.15
CA CYS A 77 8.86 13.24 3.93
C CYS A 77 10.07 13.85 3.21
N ALA A 78 10.93 13.02 2.62
CA ALA A 78 12.05 13.49 1.82
C ALA A 78 11.59 14.31 0.61
N ASP A 79 10.54 13.88 -0.09
CA ASP A 79 9.98 14.58 -1.26
C ASP A 79 9.41 15.97 -0.91
N ILE A 80 8.72 16.10 0.24
CA ILE A 80 8.16 17.39 0.68
C ILE A 80 9.13 18.25 1.50
N GLY A 81 10.35 17.78 1.76
CA GLY A 81 11.33 18.47 2.60
C GLY A 81 10.93 18.53 4.08
N ALA A 82 10.14 17.58 4.57
CA ALA A 82 9.76 17.48 5.97
C ALA A 82 10.79 16.67 6.78
N THR A 83 11.08 17.13 7.99
CA THR A 83 11.88 16.39 8.95
C THR A 83 10.99 15.42 9.72
N ARG A 84 11.39 14.14 9.80
CA ARG A 84 10.65 13.13 10.58
C ARG A 84 10.63 13.49 12.06
N THR A 85 9.45 13.45 12.65
CA THR A 85 9.25 13.63 14.10
C THR A 85 8.72 12.35 14.73
N PRO A 86 9.02 12.08 16.03
CA PRO A 86 8.40 10.97 16.75
C PRO A 86 6.86 11.01 16.73
N GLU A 87 6.28 12.21 16.72
CA GLU A 87 4.84 12.42 16.71
C GLU A 87 4.21 12.17 15.34
N CYS A 88 5.00 12.09 14.27
CA CYS A 88 4.56 11.84 12.89
C CYS A 88 3.45 12.80 12.38
N THR A 89 3.33 13.98 12.96
CA THR A 89 2.28 14.95 12.60
C THR A 89 2.48 15.53 11.20
N GLU A 90 3.71 15.57 10.72
CA GLU A 90 4.09 16.04 9.39
C GLU A 90 3.50 15.20 8.25
N VAL A 91 3.15 13.94 8.52
CA VAL A 91 2.50 13.04 7.55
C VAL A 91 1.00 12.87 7.79
N MET A 92 0.41 13.58 8.76
CA MET A 92 -1.00 13.36 9.14
C MET A 92 -1.97 13.57 7.97
N TYR A 93 -1.81 14.68 7.24
CA TYR A 93 -2.61 14.95 6.03
C TYR A 93 -2.42 13.85 4.97
N ALA A 94 -1.17 13.42 4.77
CA ALA A 94 -0.85 12.41 3.79
C ALA A 94 -1.50 11.06 4.12
N ARG A 95 -1.40 10.61 5.37
CA ARG A 95 -2.03 9.38 5.87
C ARG A 95 -3.56 9.42 5.73
N GLN A 96 -4.18 10.54 6.11
CA GLN A 96 -5.64 10.71 5.97
C GLN A 96 -6.10 10.67 4.51
N ARG A 97 -5.43 11.42 3.62
CA ARG A 97 -5.75 11.42 2.19
C ARG A 97 -5.51 10.04 1.56
N PHE A 98 -4.41 9.39 1.92
CA PHE A 98 -4.03 8.08 1.43
C PHE A 98 -5.08 7.02 1.77
N VAL A 99 -5.48 6.94 3.04
CA VAL A 99 -6.50 6.00 3.50
C VAL A 99 -7.84 6.27 2.83
N ALA A 100 -8.28 7.53 2.81
CA ALA A 100 -9.54 7.92 2.16
C ALA A 100 -9.56 7.51 0.67
N CYS A 101 -8.45 7.73 -0.05
CA CYS A 101 -8.33 7.34 -1.44
C CYS A 101 -8.36 5.81 -1.60
N CYS A 102 -7.58 5.05 -0.82
CA CYS A 102 -7.58 3.59 -0.92
C CYS A 102 -8.97 3.00 -0.67
N LYS A 103 -9.67 3.48 0.36
CA LYS A 103 -11.02 3.01 0.71
C LYS A 103 -12.05 3.38 -0.36
N ALA A 104 -11.96 4.56 -0.99
CA ALA A 104 -12.82 4.93 -2.11
C ALA A 104 -12.72 3.96 -3.31
N PHE A 105 -11.57 3.30 -3.47
CA PHE A 105 -11.34 2.28 -4.49
C PHE A 105 -11.48 0.83 -3.97
N GLN A 106 -11.92 0.64 -2.72
CA GLN A 106 -12.04 -0.68 -2.07
C GLN A 106 -10.71 -1.46 -2.01
N LEU A 107 -9.60 -0.73 -1.84
CA LEU A 107 -8.26 -1.30 -1.73
C LEU A 107 -7.80 -1.33 -0.28
N GLN A 108 -6.96 -2.30 0.05
CA GLN A 108 -6.29 -2.33 1.34
C GLN A 108 -5.26 -1.19 1.42
N ALA A 109 -5.41 -0.33 2.44
CA ALA A 109 -4.44 0.70 2.77
C ALA A 109 -3.42 0.13 3.75
N ILE A 110 -2.15 0.14 3.36
CA ILE A 110 -1.03 -0.27 4.22
C ILE A 110 -0.20 0.97 4.52
N ASP A 111 -0.24 1.39 5.77
CA ASP A 111 0.56 2.50 6.26
C ASP A 111 1.89 1.94 6.75
N SER A 112 3.01 2.45 6.22
CA SER A 112 4.31 1.83 6.46
C SER A 112 4.82 1.99 7.89
N VAL A 113 5.76 1.08 8.17
CA VAL A 113 6.24 0.56 9.44
C VAL A 113 6.85 1.62 10.37
N TYR A 114 6.62 1.45 11.67
CA TYR A 114 7.47 2.04 12.70
C TYR A 114 8.87 1.43 12.62
N ILE A 115 9.90 2.24 12.33
CA ILE A 115 11.26 1.74 12.13
C ILE A 115 11.98 1.51 13.46
N ASP A 116 11.60 2.20 14.54
CA ASP A 116 12.25 2.06 15.85
C ASP A 116 11.69 0.88 16.66
N ILE A 117 11.97 -0.34 16.21
CA ILE A 117 11.54 -1.58 16.88
C ILE A 117 11.99 -1.71 18.34
N LYS A 118 12.94 -0.88 18.81
CA LYS A 118 13.41 -0.86 20.20
C LYS A 118 12.53 0.02 21.10
N ASN A 119 11.76 0.94 20.52
CA ASN A 119 10.79 1.75 21.22
C ASN A 119 9.41 1.10 21.14
N THR A 120 9.19 0.09 21.98
CA THR A 120 7.92 -0.66 22.02
C THR A 120 6.71 0.22 22.33
N GLU A 121 6.89 1.32 23.07
CA GLU A 121 5.80 2.26 23.38
C GLU A 121 5.41 3.11 22.17
N GLY A 122 6.38 3.62 21.42
CA GLY A 122 6.14 4.32 20.15
C GLY A 122 5.55 3.40 19.08
N LEU A 123 6.00 2.14 19.03
CA LEU A 123 5.43 1.11 18.14
C LEU A 123 3.95 0.86 18.46
N ARG A 124 3.62 0.69 19.74
CA ARG A 124 2.23 0.50 20.20
C ARG A 124 1.36 1.69 19.82
N LYS A 125 1.80 2.91 20.12
CA LYS A 125 1.06 4.13 19.82
C LYS A 125 0.81 4.30 18.32
N GLN A 126 1.81 4.09 17.47
CA GLN A 126 1.63 4.19 16.02
C GLN A 126 0.71 3.09 15.47
N SER A 127 0.78 1.87 16.03
CA SER A 127 -0.12 0.77 15.66
C SER A 127 -1.57 1.07 16.03
N GLU A 128 -1.81 1.63 17.22
CA GLU A 128 -3.13 2.08 17.68
C GLU A 128 -3.68 3.25 16.87
N GLU A 129 -2.84 4.17 16.38
CA GLU A 129 -3.26 5.26 15.49
C GLU A 129 -3.58 4.77 14.07
N GLY A 130 -2.88 3.75 13.58
CA GLY A 130 -3.09 3.17 12.25
C GLY A 130 -4.30 2.22 12.17
N MET A 131 -4.62 1.53 13.26
CA MET A 131 -5.71 0.55 13.34
C MET A 131 -7.10 1.11 12.98
N PRO A 132 -7.59 2.22 13.60
CA PRO A 132 -8.91 2.80 13.30
C PRO A 132 -9.07 3.23 11.85
N MET A 133 -7.97 3.60 11.20
CA MET A 133 -7.94 4.08 9.82
C MET A 133 -7.97 2.91 8.81
N SER A 134 -7.45 1.74 9.19
CA SER A 134 -7.37 0.56 8.32
C SER A 134 -8.56 -0.40 8.49
N SER A 135 -9.15 -0.47 9.70
CA SER A 135 -10.09 -1.52 10.13
C SER A 135 -11.55 -1.41 9.65
N THR A 136 -11.94 -0.44 8.83
CA THR A 136 -13.30 -0.44 8.21
C THR A 136 -13.40 -1.45 7.06
N LEU A 137 -13.07 -2.71 7.33
CA LEU A 137 -13.44 -3.85 6.52
C LEU A 137 -14.93 -4.07 6.73
N THR A 138 -15.70 -4.02 5.64
CA THR A 138 -17.09 -4.47 5.61
C THR A 138 -17.16 -5.90 6.16
N HIS A 139 -18.14 -6.11 7.05
CA HIS A 139 -18.47 -7.28 7.88
C HIS A 139 -18.53 -8.69 7.24
N GLU A 140 -17.91 -8.96 6.09
CA GLU A 140 -18.08 -10.24 5.37
C GLU A 140 -16.85 -11.16 5.35
N ASN A 141 -15.65 -10.73 5.79
CA ASN A 141 -14.42 -11.56 5.67
C ASN A 141 -13.65 -11.81 6.99
N GLU A 142 -14.24 -11.58 8.17
CA GLU A 142 -13.56 -11.74 9.46
C GLU A 142 -13.21 -13.20 9.84
N LYS A 143 -13.57 -14.22 9.06
CA LYS A 143 -13.39 -15.62 9.47
C LYS A 143 -12.08 -16.29 9.05
N GLU A 144 -11.19 -15.66 8.29
CA GLU A 144 -9.97 -16.35 7.81
C GLU A 144 -8.63 -15.79 8.28
N PHE A 145 -8.60 -14.68 9.05
CA PHE A 145 -7.32 -14.04 9.42
C PHE A 145 -6.95 -14.04 10.91
N GLU A 146 -7.81 -14.57 11.79
CA GLU A 146 -7.41 -14.88 13.18
C GLU A 146 -7.15 -16.37 13.32
N VAL A 147 -5.87 -16.74 13.37
CA VAL A 147 -5.19 -17.74 14.22
C VAL A 147 -3.97 -18.22 13.45
N ASN A 148 -2.88 -17.48 13.58
CA ASN A 148 -1.51 -18.01 13.62
C ASN A 148 -0.67 -16.99 14.39
N GLU A 149 -1.03 -16.78 15.67
CA GLU A 149 -0.04 -16.33 16.64
C GLU A 149 1.03 -17.41 16.73
N PHE A 150 2.23 -17.03 16.32
CA PHE A 150 3.46 -17.77 16.51
C PHE A 150 3.69 -17.99 18.01
N ASP A 151 3.39 -19.19 18.48
CA ASP A 151 3.83 -19.70 19.77
C ASP A 151 5.34 -19.98 19.72
N TYR A 152 6.13 -19.06 20.27
CA TYR A 152 7.55 -19.23 20.53
C TYR A 152 7.82 -19.18 22.03
N ARG A 153 7.30 -20.16 22.80
CA ARG A 153 7.90 -20.57 24.08
C ARG A 153 7.77 -22.07 24.30
N GLU A 154 8.94 -22.69 24.52
CA GLU A 154 9.18 -24.03 25.08
C GLU A 154 8.91 -25.25 24.19
N ARG A 155 9.93 -25.62 23.40
CA ARG A 155 10.65 -26.91 23.52
C ARG A 155 11.87 -27.00 22.62
#